data_AF-A0A498NRY5-F1
#
_entry.id   AF-A0A498NRY5-F1
#
_cell.length_a   1.000
_cell.length_b   1.000
_cell.length_c   1.000
_cell.angle_alpha   90.00
_cell.angle_beta   90.00
_cell.angle_gamma   90.00
#
_symmetry.space_group_name_H-M   'P 1'
#
loop_
_entity.id
_entity.type
_entity.pdbx_description
1 polymer ?
#
loop_
_entity_poly.entity_id
_entity_poly.type
_entity_poly.pdbx_seq_one_letter_code
_entity_poly.pdbx_strand_id
1 'polypeptide(L)'
;MQPGASRITGFSVKHHRLFLHRRPVLTSSLREALVSFITFLRMLNHPVLVGHNIRRFDCHVLARALDEFGLRLDFQKEVSGFVDTLPLARQLLKDSGLQSFKQENLVKTFLGVSYVAHNALEDVQALQKLYWALKPTADQIQEHIFTLDSLPAKAVNHVPVRPSGQRGLCERFSKALDITREERAEECLDI
;
A
#
# COMPACT_ATOMS: atom_id res chain seq x y z
N MET A 1 11.38 15.23 -0.39
CA MET A 1 10.40 15.27 -1.49
C MET A 1 11.15 15.21 -2.82
N GLN A 2 10.77 14.33 -3.76
CA GLN A 2 11.40 14.30 -5.08
C GLN A 2 10.91 15.46 -5.96
N PRO A 3 11.79 16.18 -6.70
CA PRO A 3 11.39 17.34 -7.52
C PRO A 3 10.31 17.05 -8.57
N GLY A 4 10.34 15.85 -9.18
CA GLY A 4 9.33 15.44 -10.16
C GLY A 4 7.94 15.33 -9.53
N ALA A 5 7.82 14.69 -8.36
CA ALA A 5 6.56 14.59 -7.63
C ALA A 5 6.01 15.96 -7.23
N SER A 6 6.88 16.89 -6.81
CA SER A 6 6.46 18.26 -6.49
C SER A 6 5.91 19.01 -7.70
N ARG A 7 6.50 18.81 -8.88
CA ARG A 7 6.06 19.46 -10.11
C ARG A 7 4.67 18.99 -10.53
N ILE A 8 4.42 17.69 -10.39
CA ILE A 8 3.17 17.04 -10.81
C ILE A 8 2.03 17.35 -9.83
N THR A 9 2.29 17.21 -8.53
CA THR A 9 1.24 17.29 -7.50
C THR A 9 1.07 18.69 -6.92
N GLY A 10 2.02 19.60 -7.15
CA GLY A 10 2.06 20.91 -6.50
C GLY A 10 2.50 20.87 -5.03
N PHE A 11 2.73 19.69 -4.45
CA PHE A 11 3.17 19.54 -3.07
C PHE A 11 4.67 19.80 -2.90
N SER A 12 5.04 20.49 -1.82
CA SER A 12 6.43 20.69 -1.42
C SER A 12 6.57 20.71 0.09
N VAL A 13 7.74 20.32 0.60
CA VAL A 13 8.06 20.36 2.03
C VAL A 13 9.13 21.42 2.28
N LYS A 14 8.88 22.35 3.19
CA LYS A 14 9.83 23.36 3.65
C LYS A 14 9.73 23.50 5.17
N HIS A 15 10.86 23.50 5.87
CA HIS A 15 10.90 23.62 7.34
C HIS A 15 9.89 22.69 8.04
N HIS A 16 9.88 21.42 7.66
CA HIS A 16 8.96 20.39 8.18
C HIS A 16 7.46 20.65 8.00
N ARG A 17 7.06 21.59 7.14
CA ARG A 17 5.66 21.86 6.79
C ARG A 17 5.38 21.50 5.34
N LEU A 18 4.21 20.91 5.09
CA LEU A 18 3.71 20.62 3.76
C LEU A 18 3.03 21.87 3.16
N PHE A 19 3.25 22.11 1.88
CA PHE A 19 2.65 23.19 1.12
C PHE A 19 2.05 22.65 -0.17
N LEU A 20 0.84 23.09 -0.53
CA LEU A 20 0.21 22.89 -1.83
C LEU A 20 0.24 24.22 -2.60
N HIS A 21 0.92 24.26 -3.75
CA HIS A 21 1.07 25.49 -4.55
C HIS A 21 1.49 26.71 -3.72
N ARG A 22 2.49 26.51 -2.83
CA ARG A 22 3.04 27.50 -1.89
C ARG A 22 2.10 27.93 -0.74
N ARG A 23 0.91 27.35 -0.62
CA ARG A 23 0.02 27.55 0.53
C ARG A 23 0.25 26.45 1.56
N PRO A 24 0.44 26.77 2.85
CA PRO A 24 0.60 25.75 3.87
C PRO A 24 -0.67 24.90 3.97
N VAL A 25 -0.51 23.61 4.19
CA VAL A 25 -1.62 22.68 4.42
C VAL A 25 -1.50 22.07 5.81
N LEU A 26 -2.65 21.89 6.46
CA LEU A 26 -2.71 21.14 7.72
C LEU A 26 -2.44 19.67 7.42
N THR A 27 -1.67 19.03 8.30
CA THR A 27 -1.28 17.63 8.16
C THR A 27 -1.45 16.92 9.49
N SER A 28 -1.88 15.66 9.43
CA SER A 28 -1.78 14.73 10.55
C SER A 28 -0.49 13.92 10.45
N SER A 29 -0.07 13.29 11.54
CA SER A 29 0.97 12.27 11.46
C SER A 29 0.49 11.08 10.60
N LEU A 30 1.44 10.35 10.01
CA LEU A 30 1.11 9.17 9.18
C LEU A 30 0.33 8.12 9.99
N ARG A 31 0.71 7.90 11.25
CA ARG A 31 0.01 6.96 12.15
C ARG A 31 -1.43 7.39 12.41
N GLU A 32 -1.68 8.67 12.72
CA GLU A 32 -3.04 9.19 12.93
C GLU A 32 -3.89 9.04 11.67
N ALA A 33 -3.31 9.34 10.50
CA ALA A 33 -4.01 9.18 9.23
C ALA A 33 -4.39 7.71 8.95
N LEU A 34 -3.48 6.76 9.21
CA LEU A 34 -3.75 5.33 9.03
C LEU A 34 -4.82 4.81 10.00
N VAL A 35 -4.75 5.18 11.28
CA VAL A 35 -5.76 4.78 12.28
C VAL A 35 -7.13 5.36 11.93
N SER A 36 -7.17 6.62 11.51
CA SER A 36 -8.41 7.27 11.05
C SER A 36 -8.97 6.57 9.81
N PHE A 37 -8.12 6.18 8.87
CA PHE A 37 -8.53 5.47 7.67
C PHE A 37 -9.09 4.07 7.99
N ILE A 38 -8.42 3.29 8.85
CA ILE A 38 -8.92 1.98 9.30
C ILE A 38 -10.28 2.14 10.00
N THR A 39 -10.43 3.14 10.86
CA THR A 39 -11.70 3.44 11.53
C THR A 39 -12.80 3.78 10.53
N PHE A 40 -12.50 4.59 9.52
CA PHE A 40 -13.42 4.89 8.44
C PHE A 40 -13.86 3.63 7.68
N LEU A 41 -12.93 2.72 7.36
CA LEU A 41 -13.24 1.46 6.66
C LEU A 41 -14.13 0.54 7.49
N ARG A 42 -13.91 0.47 8.80
CA ARG A 42 -14.78 -0.28 9.73
C ARG A 42 -16.24 0.16 9.66
N MET A 43 -16.49 1.45 9.46
CA MET A 43 -17.85 2.00 9.33
C MET A 43 -18.54 1.58 8.03
N LEU A 44 -17.80 1.08 7.03
CA LEU A 44 -18.29 0.71 5.71
C LEU A 44 -18.58 -0.79 5.57
N ASN A 45 -18.55 -1.57 6.67
CA ASN A 45 -18.85 -3.00 6.70
C ASN A 45 -18.05 -3.85 5.69
N HIS A 46 -16.73 -3.91 5.87
CA HIS A 46 -15.81 -4.68 5.01
C HIS A 46 -15.85 -4.31 3.51
N PRO A 47 -15.49 -3.06 3.14
CA PRO A 47 -15.48 -2.65 1.74
C PRO A 47 -14.39 -3.34 0.90
N VAL A 48 -14.63 -3.38 -0.42
CA VAL A 48 -13.58 -3.60 -1.43
C VAL A 48 -13.01 -2.25 -1.85
N LEU A 49 -11.69 -2.10 -1.82
CA LEU A 49 -11.01 -0.87 -2.19
C LEU A 49 -10.66 -0.84 -3.68
N VAL A 50 -11.20 0.14 -4.39
CA VAL A 50 -11.04 0.26 -5.83
C VAL A 50 -10.15 1.45 -6.15
N GLY A 51 -9.19 1.24 -7.06
CA GLY A 51 -8.34 2.32 -7.56
C GLY A 51 -7.74 2.02 -8.92
N HIS A 52 -7.07 2.99 -9.53
CA HIS A 52 -6.50 2.85 -10.86
C HIS A 52 -4.98 2.65 -10.82
N ASN A 53 -4.50 1.51 -11.32
CA ASN A 53 -3.10 1.07 -11.22
C ASN A 53 -2.61 0.89 -9.77
N ILE A 54 -3.53 0.71 -8.82
CA ILE A 54 -3.23 0.66 -7.38
C ILE A 54 -2.37 -0.53 -7.00
N ARG A 55 -2.50 -1.67 -7.69
CA ARG A 55 -1.75 -2.89 -7.36
C ARG A 55 -0.25 -2.67 -7.54
N ARG A 56 0.14 -1.85 -8.53
CA ARG A 56 1.55 -1.57 -8.84
C ARG A 56 2.14 -0.40 -8.05
N PHE A 57 1.31 0.43 -7.42
CA PHE A 57 1.78 1.64 -6.75
C PHE A 57 1.20 1.80 -5.35
N ASP A 58 -0.05 2.25 -5.23
CA ASP A 58 -0.67 2.66 -3.97
C ASP A 58 -0.65 1.55 -2.93
N CYS A 59 -0.97 0.31 -3.31
CA CYS A 59 -0.98 -0.83 -2.39
C CYS A 59 0.41 -1.12 -1.80
N HIS A 60 1.50 -0.89 -2.55
CA HIS A 60 2.85 -1.05 -2.01
C HIS A 60 3.24 0.08 -1.05
N VAL A 61 2.79 1.32 -1.31
CA VAL A 61 3.01 2.45 -0.41
C VAL A 61 2.21 2.26 0.88
N LEU A 62 0.95 1.88 0.76
CA LEU A 62 0.06 1.60 1.88
C LEU A 62 0.56 0.43 2.73
N ALA A 63 0.93 -0.70 2.11
CA ALA A 63 1.45 -1.85 2.86
C ALA A 63 2.67 -1.48 3.71
N ARG A 64 3.65 -0.77 3.12
CA ARG A 64 4.84 -0.30 3.85
C ARG A 64 4.48 0.61 5.02
N ALA A 65 3.56 1.55 4.81
CA ALA A 65 3.12 2.46 5.86
C ALA A 65 2.38 1.71 6.99
N LEU A 66 1.56 0.72 6.66
CA LEU A 66 0.90 -0.13 7.65
C LEU A 66 1.91 -0.97 8.44
N ASP A 67 2.89 -1.56 7.77
CA ASP A 67 3.93 -2.38 8.38
C ASP A 67 4.80 -1.58 9.35
N GLU A 68 5.14 -0.33 8.99
CA GLU A 68 5.92 0.59 9.84
C GLU A 68 5.29 0.82 11.21
N PHE A 69 3.95 0.81 11.31
CA PHE A 69 3.22 1.03 12.55
C PHE A 69 2.56 -0.24 13.11
N GLY A 70 2.82 -1.42 12.54
CA GLY A 70 2.21 -2.67 12.95
C GLY A 70 0.69 -2.74 12.73
N LEU A 71 0.14 -1.92 11.83
CA LEU A 71 -1.31 -1.77 11.59
C LEU A 71 -1.85 -2.69 10.47
N ARG A 72 -0.99 -3.52 9.87
CA ARG A 72 -1.34 -4.33 8.70
C ARG A 72 -2.50 -5.30 8.95
N LEU A 73 -2.44 -6.06 10.05
CA LEU A 73 -3.47 -7.02 10.40
C LEU A 73 -4.81 -6.35 10.72
N ASP A 74 -4.77 -5.21 11.42
CA ASP A 74 -5.98 -4.45 11.73
C ASP A 74 -6.62 -3.91 10.46
N PHE A 75 -5.82 -3.35 9.55
CA PHE A 75 -6.31 -2.92 8.24
C PHE A 75 -6.92 -4.07 7.43
N GLN A 76 -6.25 -5.23 7.36
CA GLN A 76 -6.71 -6.37 6.57
C GLN A 76 -8.03 -6.95 7.08
N LYS A 77 -8.32 -6.85 8.38
CA LYS A 77 -9.63 -7.25 8.93
C LYS A 77 -10.75 -6.35 8.41
N GLU A 78 -10.50 -5.07 8.16
CA GLU A 78 -11.55 -4.12 7.80
C GLU A 78 -11.84 -4.06 6.30
N VAL A 79 -11.18 -4.83 5.43
CA VAL A 79 -11.39 -4.81 3.97
C VAL A 79 -11.57 -6.20 3.39
N SER A 80 -12.45 -6.34 2.39
CA SER A 80 -12.64 -7.62 1.67
C SER A 80 -11.61 -7.83 0.56
N GLY A 81 -10.88 -6.78 0.17
CA GLY A 81 -9.85 -6.87 -0.85
C GLY A 81 -9.71 -5.56 -1.64
N PHE A 82 -8.99 -5.66 -2.75
CA PHE A 82 -8.70 -4.56 -3.66
C PHE A 82 -9.05 -4.92 -5.09
N VAL A 83 -9.43 -3.93 -5.89
CA VAL A 83 -9.60 -4.06 -7.34
C VAL A 83 -8.78 -2.99 -8.04
N ASP A 84 -7.85 -3.43 -8.90
CA ASP A 84 -7.11 -2.54 -9.79
C ASP A 84 -7.90 -2.35 -11.08
N THR A 85 -8.41 -1.14 -11.29
CA THR A 85 -9.24 -0.83 -12.46
C THR A 85 -8.45 -0.77 -13.77
N LEU A 86 -7.11 -0.72 -13.75
CA LEU A 86 -6.32 -0.70 -14.97
C LEU A 86 -6.40 -2.05 -15.73
N PRO A 87 -6.06 -3.21 -15.15
CA PRO A 87 -6.24 -4.50 -15.82
C PRO A 87 -7.72 -4.80 -16.09
N LEU A 88 -8.63 -4.43 -15.19
CA LEU A 88 -10.07 -4.57 -15.41
C LEU A 88 -10.53 -3.79 -16.65
N ALA A 89 -10.18 -2.50 -16.77
CA ALA A 89 -10.53 -1.70 -17.93
C ALA A 89 -9.95 -2.27 -19.24
N ARG A 90 -8.73 -2.84 -19.20
CA ARG A 90 -8.14 -3.52 -20.37
C ARG A 90 -8.93 -4.74 -20.79
N GLN A 91 -9.46 -5.52 -19.85
CA GLN A 91 -10.32 -6.66 -20.14
C GLN A 91 -11.66 -6.21 -20.74
N LEU A 92 -12.30 -5.20 -20.13
CA LEU A 92 -13.60 -4.69 -20.58
C LEU A 92 -13.54 -4.05 -21.97
N LEU A 93 -12.44 -3.38 -22.28
CA LEU A 93 -12.30 -2.57 -23.49
C LEU A 93 -11.31 -3.19 -24.49
N LYS A 94 -11.06 -4.50 -24.40
CA LYS A 94 -10.09 -5.21 -25.25
C LYS A 94 -10.34 -4.99 -26.75
N ASP A 95 -11.60 -4.84 -27.16
CA ASP A 95 -12.02 -4.70 -28.56
C ASP A 95 -12.27 -3.23 -28.97
N SER A 96 -11.96 -2.26 -28.10
CA SER A 96 -12.22 -0.84 -28.34
C SER A 96 -11.21 -0.11 -29.25
N GLY A 97 -10.08 -0.76 -29.57
CA GLY A 97 -8.99 -0.14 -30.32
C GLY A 97 -8.20 0.94 -29.56
N LEU A 98 -8.44 1.11 -28.25
CA LEU A 98 -7.78 2.13 -27.43
C LEU A 98 -6.28 1.87 -27.25
N GLN A 99 -5.50 2.93 -27.46
CA GLN A 99 -4.04 2.89 -27.32
C GLN A 99 -3.55 3.27 -25.91
N SER A 100 -4.41 3.91 -25.10
CA SER A 100 -4.06 4.37 -23.77
C SER A 100 -5.15 4.08 -22.76
N PHE A 101 -4.71 3.55 -21.62
CA PHE A 101 -5.57 3.24 -20.48
C PHE A 101 -5.20 4.10 -19.27
N LYS A 102 -4.57 5.26 -19.47
CA LYS A 102 -4.42 6.25 -18.40
C LYS A 102 -5.81 6.71 -17.97
N GLN A 103 -6.04 6.87 -16.67
CA GLN A 103 -7.34 7.31 -16.14
C GLN A 103 -7.87 8.56 -16.84
N GLU A 104 -7.06 9.60 -16.99
CA GLU A 104 -7.43 10.84 -17.70
C GLU A 104 -7.94 10.60 -19.12
N ASN A 105 -7.28 9.69 -19.86
CA ASN A 105 -7.67 9.35 -21.22
C ASN A 105 -8.99 8.55 -21.24
N LEU A 106 -9.16 7.60 -20.31
CA LEU A 106 -10.41 6.85 -20.19
C LEU A 106 -11.58 7.78 -19.80
N VAL A 107 -11.37 8.66 -18.82
CA VAL A 107 -12.38 9.65 -18.41
C VAL A 107 -12.74 10.57 -19.58
N LYS A 108 -11.76 11.08 -20.32
CA LYS A 108 -12.01 11.92 -21.50
C LYS A 108 -12.81 11.17 -22.58
N THR A 109 -12.42 9.94 -22.89
CA THR A 109 -13.06 9.14 -23.94
C THR A 109 -14.48 8.72 -23.59
N PHE A 110 -14.71 8.23 -22.36
CA PHE A 110 -16.00 7.63 -21.99
C PHE A 110 -16.97 8.60 -21.32
N LEU A 111 -16.47 9.66 -20.68
CA LEU A 111 -17.31 10.63 -19.98
C LEU A 111 -17.35 11.98 -20.69
N GLY A 112 -16.52 12.21 -21.71
CA GLY A 112 -16.47 13.46 -22.46
C GLY A 112 -15.95 14.66 -21.66
N VAL A 113 -15.33 14.42 -20.50
CA VAL A 113 -14.85 15.47 -19.59
C VAL A 113 -13.36 15.34 -19.32
N SER A 114 -12.72 16.47 -19.00
CA SER A 114 -11.39 16.49 -18.39
C SER A 114 -11.49 16.99 -16.96
N TYR A 115 -10.52 16.64 -16.12
CA TYR A 115 -10.51 16.99 -14.71
C TYR A 115 -9.09 17.36 -14.26
N VAL A 116 -8.96 17.95 -13.07
CA VAL A 116 -7.66 18.31 -12.50
C VAL A 116 -6.99 17.05 -11.97
N ALA A 117 -6.26 16.35 -12.84
CA ALA A 117 -5.49 15.18 -12.47
C ALA A 117 -4.38 15.52 -11.46
N HIS A 118 -3.94 14.52 -10.71
CA HIS A 118 -2.91 14.64 -9.67
C HIS A 118 -3.37 15.35 -8.39
N ASN A 119 -4.68 15.51 -8.24
CA ASN A 119 -5.34 15.75 -6.95
C ASN A 119 -6.06 14.46 -6.55
N ALA A 120 -5.73 13.92 -5.37
CA ALA A 120 -6.25 12.63 -4.93
C ALA A 120 -7.79 12.57 -4.88
N LEU A 121 -8.46 13.65 -4.48
CA LEU A 121 -9.93 13.70 -4.40
C LEU A 121 -10.56 13.73 -5.81
N GLU A 122 -10.02 14.56 -6.69
CA GLU A 122 -10.49 14.64 -8.08
C GLU A 122 -10.24 13.31 -8.83
N ASP A 123 -9.09 12.68 -8.60
CA ASP A 123 -8.76 11.38 -9.18
C ASP A 123 -9.74 10.30 -8.75
N VAL A 124 -10.12 10.21 -7.46
CA VAL A 124 -11.09 9.18 -7.02
C VAL A 124 -12.53 9.49 -7.46
N GLN A 125 -12.91 10.76 -7.54
CA GLN A 125 -14.24 11.14 -8.05
C GLN A 125 -14.38 10.87 -9.55
N ALA A 126 -13.34 11.17 -10.34
CA ALA A 126 -13.32 10.84 -11.76
C ALA A 126 -13.30 9.33 -11.98
N LEU A 127 -12.53 8.59 -11.17
CA LEU A 127 -12.50 7.13 -11.22
C LEU A 127 -13.85 6.51 -10.89
N GLN A 128 -14.56 7.02 -9.88
CA GLN A 128 -15.89 6.52 -9.52
C GLN A 128 -16.88 6.64 -10.69
N LYS A 129 -16.91 7.82 -11.34
CA LYS A 129 -17.76 8.06 -12.52
C LYS A 129 -17.38 7.13 -13.68
N LEU A 130 -16.08 6.94 -13.91
CA LEU A 130 -15.58 6.04 -14.95
C LEU A 130 -15.98 4.58 -14.66
N TYR A 131 -15.81 4.13 -13.41
CA TYR A 131 -16.17 2.78 -12.99
C TYR A 131 -17.65 2.48 -13.24
N TRP A 132 -18.54 3.43 -12.92
CA TRP A 132 -19.97 3.30 -13.21
C TRP A 132 -20.30 3.35 -14.71
N ALA A 133 -19.52 4.05 -15.53
CA ALA A 133 -19.71 4.04 -16.98
C ALA A 133 -19.24 2.73 -17.61
N LEU A 134 -18.17 2.12 -17.08
CA LEU A 134 -17.64 0.83 -17.54
C LEU A 134 -18.53 -0.36 -17.15
N LYS A 135 -19.32 -0.24 -16.07
CA LYS A 135 -20.29 -1.25 -15.61
C LYS A 135 -19.73 -2.69 -15.59
N PRO A 136 -18.61 -2.95 -14.88
CA PRO A 136 -18.10 -4.32 -14.76
C PRO A 136 -19.13 -5.24 -14.10
N THR A 137 -19.21 -6.48 -14.56
CA THR A 137 -20.06 -7.50 -13.93
C THR A 137 -19.44 -8.01 -12.62
N ALA A 138 -20.24 -8.63 -11.77
CA ALA A 138 -19.75 -9.23 -10.52
C ALA A 138 -18.62 -10.25 -10.77
N ASP A 139 -18.75 -11.09 -11.80
CA ASP A 139 -17.74 -12.09 -12.16
C ASP A 139 -16.41 -11.42 -12.58
N GLN A 140 -16.49 -10.38 -13.41
CA GLN A 140 -15.31 -9.61 -13.82
C GLN A 140 -14.65 -8.89 -12.63
N ILE A 141 -15.43 -8.43 -11.66
CA ILE A 141 -14.87 -7.85 -10.43
C ILE A 141 -14.15 -8.94 -9.63
N GLN A 142 -14.82 -10.08 -9.42
CA GLN A 142 -14.32 -11.19 -8.62
C GLN A 142 -12.99 -11.74 -9.15
N GLU A 143 -12.83 -11.84 -10.48
CA GLU A 143 -11.59 -12.24 -11.14
C GLU A 143 -10.40 -11.30 -10.87
N HIS A 144 -10.67 -10.04 -10.54
CA HIS A 144 -9.65 -9.01 -10.33
C HIS A 144 -9.40 -8.66 -8.86
N ILE A 145 -10.13 -9.29 -7.92
CA ILE A 145 -9.93 -9.07 -6.49
C ILE A 145 -8.57 -9.62 -6.05
N PHE A 146 -7.84 -8.83 -5.28
CA PHE A 146 -6.57 -9.23 -4.68
C PHE A 146 -6.42 -8.70 -3.25
N THR A 147 -5.47 -9.24 -2.48
CA THR A 147 -5.15 -8.79 -1.12
C THR A 147 -3.72 -8.27 -1.04
N LEU A 148 -3.37 -7.57 0.05
CA LEU A 148 -2.00 -7.11 0.28
C LEU A 148 -0.99 -8.27 0.37
N ASP A 149 -1.42 -9.47 0.76
CA ASP A 149 -0.57 -10.67 0.82
C ASP A 149 -0.17 -11.21 -0.55
N SER A 150 -0.99 -10.91 -1.57
CA SER A 150 -0.72 -11.31 -2.96
C SER A 150 0.24 -10.36 -3.70
N LEU A 151 0.71 -9.30 -3.03
CA LEU A 151 1.66 -8.37 -3.62
C LEU A 151 3.05 -9.04 -3.70
N PRO A 152 3.78 -8.88 -4.81
CA PRO A 152 5.14 -9.37 -4.88
C PRO A 152 5.98 -8.64 -3.83
N ALA A 153 6.71 -9.40 -3.02
CA ALA A 153 7.75 -8.83 -2.17
C ALA A 153 8.70 -8.04 -3.08
N LYS A 154 8.93 -6.77 -2.78
CA LYS A 154 10.02 -6.06 -3.46
C LYS A 154 11.30 -6.78 -3.07
N ALA A 155 12.00 -7.34 -4.06
CA ALA A 155 13.37 -7.78 -3.88
C ALA A 155 14.12 -6.60 -3.25
N VAL A 156 14.48 -6.77 -1.97
CA VAL A 156 15.41 -5.86 -1.33
C VAL A 156 16.71 -6.12 -2.07
N ASN A 157 17.10 -5.20 -2.96
CA ASN A 157 18.49 -5.13 -3.38
C ASN A 157 19.27 -4.78 -2.10
N HIS A 158 19.63 -5.80 -1.33
CA HIS A 158 20.73 -5.69 -0.39
C HIS A 158 21.94 -5.34 -1.24
N VAL A 159 22.28 -4.06 -1.29
CA VAL A 159 23.67 -3.68 -1.51
C VAL A 159 24.41 -4.37 -0.37
N PRO A 160 25.36 -5.30 -0.64
CA PRO A 160 26.11 -5.92 0.41
C PRO A 160 26.93 -4.82 1.07
N VAL A 161 26.47 -4.35 2.23
CA VAL A 161 27.33 -3.62 3.14
C VAL A 161 28.35 -4.64 3.60
N ARG A 162 29.59 -4.51 3.11
CA ARG A 162 30.72 -5.30 3.60
C ARG A 162 30.74 -5.13 5.13
N PRO A 163 30.65 -6.20 5.92
CA PRO A 163 30.84 -6.07 7.35
C PRO A 163 32.32 -5.78 7.60
N SER A 164 32.65 -4.52 7.80
CA SER A 164 33.90 -4.15 8.46
C SER A 164 33.79 -4.58 9.92
N GLY A 165 34.35 -5.76 10.21
CA GLY A 165 34.82 -6.16 11.53
C GLY A 165 33.75 -6.38 12.60
N GLN A 166 33.26 -7.62 12.73
CA GLN A 166 32.87 -8.20 14.03
C GLN A 166 32.83 -9.73 13.89
N ARG A 167 34.01 -10.37 13.96
CA ARG A 167 34.09 -11.77 14.38
C ARG A 167 33.88 -11.78 15.90
N GLY A 168 32.96 -12.61 16.39
CA GLY A 168 32.97 -13.02 17.81
C GLY A 168 31.73 -12.77 18.67
N LEU A 169 30.51 -12.74 18.11
CA LEU A 169 29.29 -12.70 18.94
C LEU A 169 28.35 -13.91 18.78
N CYS A 170 28.54 -14.76 17.76
CA CYS A 170 27.66 -15.93 17.54
C CYS A 170 28.06 -17.19 18.33
N GLU A 171 29.30 -17.27 18.85
CA GLU A 171 29.77 -18.45 19.62
C GLU A 171 29.38 -18.39 21.12
N ARG A 172 28.86 -17.26 21.61
CA ARG A 172 28.51 -17.09 23.03
C ARG A 172 27.07 -17.45 23.39
N PHE A 173 26.16 -17.57 22.42
CA PHE A 173 24.77 -17.96 22.70
C PHE A 173 24.56 -19.47 22.79
N SER A 174 25.35 -20.29 22.07
CA SER A 174 25.20 -21.75 22.15
C SER A 174 25.72 -22.34 23.47
N LYS A 175 26.75 -21.74 24.08
CA LYS A 175 27.27 -22.20 25.38
C LYS A 175 26.37 -21.85 26.58
N ALA A 176 25.49 -20.86 26.48
CA ALA A 176 24.58 -20.50 27.57
C ALA A 176 23.33 -21.41 27.64
N LEU A 177 22.96 -22.06 26.54
CA LEU A 177 21.79 -22.95 26.48
C LEU A 177 22.11 -24.40 26.89
N ASP A 178 23.37 -24.83 26.74
CA ASP A 178 23.82 -26.16 27.23
C ASP A 178 24.04 -26.18 28.75
N ILE A 179 24.48 -25.07 29.37
CA ILE A 179 24.70 -25.01 30.84
C ILE A 179 23.37 -25.15 31.61
N THR A 180 22.25 -24.63 31.08
CA THR A 180 20.94 -24.71 31.76
C THR A 180 20.21 -26.05 31.60
N ARG A 181 20.76 -27.02 30.86
CA ARG A 181 20.17 -28.36 30.68
C ARG A 181 20.82 -29.44 31.56
N GLU A 182 22.03 -29.23 32.06
CA GLU A 182 22.69 -30.16 32.99
C GLU A 182 22.32 -29.93 34.47
N GLU A 183 21.91 -28.72 34.86
CA GLU A 183 21.57 -28.42 36.27
C GLU A 183 20.15 -28.84 36.72
N ARG A 184 19.38 -29.55 35.88
CA ARG A 184 18.03 -30.08 36.24
C ARG A 184 17.94 -31.61 36.29
N ALA A 185 19.06 -32.32 36.31
CA ALA A 185 19.10 -33.78 36.34
C ALA A 185 19.68 -34.40 37.63
N GLU A 186 20.15 -33.61 38.60
CA GLU A 186 20.75 -34.13 39.86
C GLU A 186 19.96 -33.81 41.15
N GLU A 187 18.67 -33.49 41.07
CA GLU A 187 17.84 -33.26 42.28
C GLU A 187 16.66 -34.25 42.39
N CYS A 188 16.93 -35.54 42.18
CA CYS A 188 16.01 -36.64 42.51
C CYS A 188 16.82 -37.93 42.74
N LEU A 189 17.43 -38.07 43.92
CA LEU A 189 17.76 -39.35 44.59
C LEU A 189 18.40 -39.03 45.95
N ASP A 190 17.56 -38.84 46.98
CA ASP A 190 17.93 -38.98 48.39
C ASP A 190 16.63 -39.20 49.20
N ILE A 191 16.15 -40.46 49.26
CA ILE A 191 15.70 -41.23 50.45
C ILE A 191 15.84 -42.71 50.11
#